data_AF-A0AA50WF09-F1
#
_entry.id   AF-A0AA50WF09-F1
#
_cell.length_a   1.000
_cell.length_b   1.000
_cell.length_c   1.000
_cell.angle_alpha   90.00
_cell.angle_beta   90.00
_cell.angle_gamma   90.00
#
_symmetry.space_group_name_H-M   'P 1'
#
loop_
_entity.id
_entity.type
_entity.pdbx_description
1 polymer ?
#
loop_
_entity_poly.entity_id
_entity_poly.type
_entity_poly.pdbx_seq_one_letter_code
_entity_poly.pdbx_strand_id
1 'polypeptide(L)' 'ADGNKSHIPYRDSKLTRILQESLGGNARTTIVICCSPASFNESETKSTLDFG' A
#
# COMPACT_ATOMS: atom_id res chain seq x y z
N ALA A 1 -2.46 -14.12 -15.19
CA ALA A 1 -3.67 -13.29 -14.96
C ALA A 1 -4.55 -14.08 -14.00
N ASP A 2 -4.25 -14.00 -12.70
CA ASP A 2 -4.92 -14.82 -11.71
C ASP A 2 -6.33 -14.29 -11.45
N GLY A 3 -7.27 -14.91 -12.15
CA GLY A 3 -8.70 -14.61 -12.17
C GLY A 3 -9.46 -15.15 -10.95
N ASN A 4 -8.94 -14.97 -9.74
CA ASN A 4 -9.75 -15.05 -8.54
C ASN A 4 -9.94 -13.63 -8.03
N LYS A 5 -11.12 -13.04 -8.26
CA LYS A 5 -11.55 -11.80 -7.59
C LYS A 5 -11.79 -12.11 -6.11
N SER A 6 -10.70 -12.37 -5.39
CA SER A 6 -10.67 -12.45 -3.93
C SER A 6 -11.26 -11.16 -3.37
N HIS A 7 -12.00 -11.27 -2.28
CA HIS A 7 -12.53 -10.11 -1.58
C HIS A 7 -11.36 -9.18 -1.19
N ILE A 8 -11.32 -7.97 -1.74
CA ILE A 8 -10.34 -6.95 -1.32
C ILE A 8 -10.90 -6.26 -0.06
N PRO A 9 -10.21 -6.36 1.09
CA PRO A 9 -10.77 -5.97 2.38
C PRO A 9 -10.65 -4.47 2.65
N TYR A 10 -11.13 -3.62 1.73
CA TYR A 10 -11.12 -2.16 1.92
C TYR A 10 -11.88 -1.73 3.19
N ARG A 11 -12.79 -2.56 3.71
CA ARG A 11 -13.61 -2.28 4.88
C ARG A 11 -12.94 -2.57 6.23
N ASP A 12 -11.77 -3.20 6.24
CA ASP A 12 -11.06 -3.54 7.50
C ASP A 12 -10.61 -2.28 8.25
N SER A 13 -10.39 -1.17 7.54
CA SER A 13 -10.11 0.12 8.15
C SER A 13 -10.88 1.24 7.47
N LYS A 14 -11.15 2.32 8.22
CA LYS A 14 -11.70 3.56 7.64
C LYS A 14 -10.76 4.16 6.60
N LEU A 15 -9.44 4.05 6.79
CA LEU A 15 -8.42 4.58 5.89
C LEU A 15 -8.49 3.89 4.51
N THR A 16 -8.42 2.56 4.49
CA THR A 16 -8.52 1.76 3.25
C THR A 16 -9.86 1.91 2.55
N ARG A 17 -10.94 2.20 3.30
CA ARG A 17 -12.26 2.47 2.73
C ARG A 17 -12.30 3.81 2.02
N ILE A 18 -11.70 4.85 2.61
CA ILE A 18 -11.59 6.18 1.99
C ILE A 18 -10.69 6.11 0.75
N LEU A 19 -9.62 5.31 0.79
CA LEU A 19 -8.66 5.16 -0.30
C LEU A 19 -9.04 4.10 -1.35
N GLN A 20 -10.22 3.48 -1.26
CA GLN A 20 -10.64 2.39 -2.15
C GLN A 20 -10.51 2.77 -3.63
N GLU A 21 -10.93 3.98 -4.01
CA GLU A 21 -10.86 4.46 -5.39
C GLU A 21 -9.39 4.62 -5.86
N SER A 22 -8.51 5.08 -4.98
CA SER A 22 -7.09 5.27 -5.26
C SER A 22 -6.29 3.96 -5.35
N LEU A 23 -6.72 2.92 -4.62
CA LEU A 23 -5.96 1.66 -4.51
C LEU A 23 -6.40 0.58 -5.51
N GLY A 24 -7.59 0.69 -6.10
CA GLY A 24 -8.07 -0.28 -7.08
C GLY A 24 -9.27 0.17 -7.92
N GLY A 25 -9.66 1.44 -7.82
CA GLY A 25 -10.72 2.05 -8.62
C GLY A 25 -10.17 2.85 -9.82
N ASN A 26 -10.95 3.81 -10.28
CA ASN A 26 -10.64 4.68 -11.41
C ASN A 26 -9.92 5.96 -10.96
N ALA A 27 -8.65 5.80 -10.54
CA ALA A 27 -7.78 6.92 -10.18
C ALA A 27 -6.38 6.74 -10.76
N ARG A 28 -5.70 7.87 -11.00
CA ARG A 28 -4.26 7.89 -11.22
C ARG A 28 -3.61 8.16 -9.87
N THR A 29 -2.93 7.16 -9.33
CA THR A 29 -2.40 7.20 -7.97
C THR A 29 -0.88 7.09 -7.99
N THR A 30 -0.23 7.96 -7.23
CA THR A 30 1.22 7.94 -6.97
C THR A 30 1.42 7.77 -5.47
N ILE A 31 2.31 6.86 -5.08
CA ILE A 31 2.73 6.68 -3.70
C ILE A 31 4.15 7.23 -3.55
N VAL A 32 4.38 8.03 -2.50
CA VAL A 32 5.71 8.54 -2.16
C VAL A 32 6.21 7.73 -0.97
N ILE A 33 7.30 7.01 -1.17
CA ILE A 33 7.93 6.16 -0.15
C ILE A 33 9.02 6.95 0.56
N CYS A 34 8.87 7.13 1.86
CA CYS A 34 9.81 7.85 2.71
C CYS A 34 10.55 6.86 3.63
N CYS A 35 11.86 6.74 3.48
CA CYS A 35 12.68 5.81 4.25
C CYS A 35 13.87 6.50 4.92
N SER A 36 14.40 5.89 5.99
CA SER A 36 15.60 6.35 6.69
C SER A 36 16.86 5.71 6.08
N PRO A 37 17.96 6.44 5.88
CA PRO A 37 19.23 5.87 5.44
C PRO A 37 20.03 5.21 6.57
N ALA A 38 19.58 5.32 7.83
CA ALA A 38 20.32 4.81 8.97
C ALA A 38 20.24 3.28 9.07
N SER A 39 21.37 2.63 9.35
CA SER A 39 21.47 1.16 9.42
C SER A 39 20.56 0.54 10.49
N PHE A 40 20.36 1.22 11.62
CA PHE A 40 19.43 0.72 12.65
C PHE A 40 17.95 0.74 12.21
N ASN A 41 17.61 1.45 11.12
CA ASN A 41 16.27 1.43 10.51
C ASN A 41 16.17 0.46 9.32
N GLU A 42 17.17 -0.39 9.05
CA GLU A 42 17.20 -1.25 7.86
C GLU A 42 15.93 -2.09 7.72
N SER A 43 15.45 -2.72 8.81
CA SER A 43 14.23 -3.54 8.81
C SER A 43 12.99 -2.76 8.39
N GLU A 44 12.76 -1.59 8.98
CA GLU A 44 11.60 -0.75 8.67
C GLU A 44 11.70 -0.13 7.27
N THR A 45 12.91 0.25 6.86
CA THR A 45 13.18 0.76 5.52
C THR A 45 12.87 -0.29 4.46
N LYS A 46 13.30 -1.54 4.69
CA LYS A 46 12.96 -2.66 3.83
C LYS A 46 11.45 -2.91 3.78
N SER A 47 10.78 -2.95 4.94
CA SER A 47 9.32 -3.10 5.02
C SER A 47 8.56 -2.03 4.21
N THR A 48 9.03 -0.77 4.29
CA THR A 48 8.41 0.35 3.57
C THR A 48 8.64 0.25 2.06
N LEU A 49 9.82 -0.22 1.64
CA LEU A 49 10.13 -0.48 0.22
C LEU A 49 9.37 -1.67 -0.35
N ASP A 50 9.19 -2.74 0.43
CA ASP A 50 8.43 -3.93 0.00
C ASP A 50 6.91 -3.64 -0.09
N PHE A 51 6.41 -2.63 0.66
CA PHE A 51 5.03 -2.17 0.58
C PHE A 51 4.71 -1.37 -0.70
N GLY A 52 5.63 -0.51 -1.13
CA GLY A 52 5.43 0.45 -2.22
C GLY A 52 5.59 -0.16 -3.61
#